data_AF-A0A2G6P855-F1
#
_entry.id   AF-A0A2G6P855-F1
#
_cell.length_a   1.000
_cell.length_b   1.000
_cell.length_c   1.000
_cell.angle_alpha   90.00
_cell.angle_beta   90.00
_cell.angle_gamma   90.00
#
_symmetry.space_group_name_H-M   'P 1'
#
loop_
_entity.id
_entity.type
_entity.pdbx_description
1 polymer ?
#
loop_
_entity_poly.entity_id
_entity_poly.type
_entity_poly.pdbx_seq_one_letter_code
_entity_poly.pdbx_strand_id
1 'polypeptide(L)'
;MFAIFRYELWRAPKFLRDSLSVFCMFYAGFFAWASEIYKAGATRFPWKLLTNNAAFCLSVMIYTVMLLVTACHAPPSIAGQWRAEAPSSLLFEFSDDGVVYLLDGADTYQVFRYEFTSADTIELYDGMGRMQSFTVTLSEDTLTFFDTKSATQVEVYHRVSNAP
;
A
#
# COMPACT_ATOMS: atom_id res chain seq x y z
N MET A 1 -16.57 16.82 -6.69
CA MET A 1 -16.33 15.95 -5.53
C MET A 1 -16.73 14.49 -5.78
N PHE A 2 -17.93 14.18 -6.29
CA PHE A 2 -18.35 12.80 -6.66
C PHE A 2 -17.52 12.14 -7.80
N ALA A 3 -16.95 12.92 -8.72
CA ALA A 3 -16.15 12.39 -9.83
C ALA A 3 -14.76 11.88 -9.40
N ILE A 4 -14.15 12.51 -8.38
CA ILE A 4 -12.84 12.12 -7.84
C ILE A 4 -12.95 10.78 -7.10
N PHE A 5 -14.02 10.59 -6.32
CA PHE A 5 -14.33 9.33 -5.64
C PHE A 5 -14.47 8.13 -6.59
N ARG A 6 -14.97 8.36 -7.81
CA ARG A 6 -15.23 7.30 -8.79
C ARG A 6 -13.95 6.85 -9.52
N TYR A 7 -12.98 7.74 -9.67
CA TYR A 7 -11.71 7.48 -10.36
C TYR A 7 -10.71 6.71 -9.46
N GLU A 8 -10.63 7.09 -8.18
CA GLU A 8 -9.81 6.41 -7.16
C GLU A 8 -10.31 4.99 -6.84
N LEU A 9 -11.64 4.78 -6.80
CA LEU A 9 -12.20 3.47 -6.45
C LEU A 9 -11.87 2.36 -7.45
N TRP A 10 -11.63 2.70 -8.72
CA TRP A 10 -11.33 1.72 -9.77
C TRP A 10 -9.92 1.13 -9.67
N ARG A 11 -8.99 1.88 -9.07
CA ARG A 11 -7.63 1.41 -8.74
C ARG A 11 -7.56 0.66 -7.41
N ALA A 12 -8.59 0.76 -6.57
CA ALA A 12 -8.63 0.04 -5.31
C ALA A 12 -8.63 -1.49 -5.51
N PRO A 13 -8.02 -2.25 -4.58
CA PRO A 13 -8.09 -3.70 -4.55
C PRO A 13 -9.54 -4.18 -4.65
N LYS A 14 -9.77 -5.28 -5.37
CA LYS A 14 -11.11 -5.83 -5.63
C LYS A 14 -11.92 -6.03 -4.33
N PHE A 15 -11.27 -6.50 -3.27
CA PHE A 15 -11.92 -6.70 -1.95
C PHE A 15 -12.52 -5.40 -1.39
N LEU A 16 -11.88 -4.25 -1.63
CA LEU A 16 -12.26 -2.95 -1.09
C LEU A 16 -13.49 -2.41 -1.84
N ARG A 17 -13.53 -2.63 -3.16
CA ARG A 17 -14.70 -2.34 -4.00
C ARG A 17 -15.91 -3.19 -3.63
N ASP A 18 -15.71 -4.50 -3.47
CA ASP A 18 -16.78 -5.43 -3.12
C ASP A 18 -17.34 -5.11 -1.72
N SER A 19 -16.47 -4.77 -0.77
CA SER A 19 -16.87 -4.37 0.59
C SER A 19 -17.68 -3.06 0.61
N LEU A 20 -17.28 -2.06 -0.18
CA LEU A 20 -18.04 -0.80 -0.29
C LEU A 20 -19.41 -1.02 -0.94
N SER A 21 -19.49 -1.88 -1.96
CA SER A 21 -20.75 -2.26 -2.62
C SER A 21 -21.74 -2.87 -1.63
N VAL A 22 -21.29 -3.85 -0.83
CA VAL A 22 -22.09 -4.49 0.22
C VAL A 22 -22.56 -3.46 1.26
N PHE A 23 -21.67 -2.53 1.65
CA PHE A 23 -22.02 -1.44 2.57
C PHE A 23 -23.14 -0.55 2.02
N CYS A 24 -23.03 -0.11 0.76
CA CYS A 24 -24.06 0.72 0.14
C CYS A 24 -25.42 0.02 0.04
N MET A 25 -25.43 -1.28 -0.29
CA MET A 25 -26.68 -2.05 -0.36
C MET A 25 -27.34 -2.21 1.01
N PHE A 26 -26.55 -2.49 2.06
CA PHE A 26 -27.06 -2.64 3.42
C PHE A 26 -27.61 -1.31 3.97
N TYR A 27 -26.90 -0.21 3.71
CA TYR A 27 -27.31 1.13 4.10
C TYR A 27 -28.62 1.55 3.42
N ALA A 28 -28.73 1.35 2.10
CA ALA A 28 -29.96 1.63 1.35
C ALA A 28 -31.15 0.80 1.85
N GLY A 29 -30.93 -0.49 2.14
CA GLY A 29 -31.97 -1.37 2.70
C GLY A 29 -32.46 -0.93 4.08
N PHE A 30 -31.55 -0.49 4.95
CA PHE A 30 -31.90 -0.01 6.29
C PHE A 30 -32.77 1.26 6.26
N PHE A 31 -32.40 2.25 5.44
CA PHE A 31 -33.18 3.48 5.32
C PHE A 31 -34.54 3.26 4.66
N ALA A 32 -34.62 2.35 3.68
CA ALA A 32 -35.90 1.94 3.09
C ALA A 32 -36.82 1.30 4.14
N TRP A 33 -36.30 0.36 4.93
CA TRP A 33 -37.06 -0.30 6.00
C TRP A 33 -37.51 0.68 7.10
N ALA A 34 -36.62 1.57 7.54
CA ALA A 34 -36.92 2.59 8.54
C ALA A 34 -37.98 3.59 8.04
N SER A 35 -37.95 3.94 6.75
CA SER A 35 -38.95 4.80 6.10
C SER A 35 -40.34 4.15 6.12
N GLU A 36 -40.43 2.84 5.83
CA GLU A 36 -41.71 2.11 5.84
C GLU A 36 -42.30 2.01 7.26
N ILE A 37 -41.47 1.82 8.29
CA ILE A 37 -41.93 1.83 9.69
C ILE A 37 -42.46 3.21 10.10
N TYR A 38 -41.79 4.28 9.66
CA TYR A 38 -42.24 5.64 9.93
C TYR A 38 -43.58 5.95 9.25
N LYS A 39 -43.76 5.53 7.98
CA LYS A 39 -45.02 5.67 7.24
C LYS A 39 -46.17 4.87 7.86
N ALA A 40 -45.88 3.73 8.49
CA ALA A 40 -46.88 2.87 9.12
C ALA A 40 -47.49 3.44 10.43
N GLY A 41 -47.09 4.63 10.88
CA GLY A 41 -47.72 5.31 12.02
C GLY A 41 -47.53 4.59 13.36
N ALA A 42 -46.47 3.79 13.50
CA ALA A 42 -46.20 3.01 14.70
C ALA A 42 -45.99 3.91 15.93
N THR A 43 -46.92 3.86 16.89
CA THR A 43 -46.90 4.66 18.13
C THR A 43 -45.81 4.24 19.12
N ARG A 44 -45.18 3.09 18.91
CA ARG A 44 -43.98 2.63 19.61
C ARG A 44 -42.87 2.40 18.60
N PHE A 45 -42.15 3.46 18.29
CA PHE A 45 -40.95 3.36 17.48
C PHE A 45 -39.93 2.48 18.24
N PRO A 46 -39.38 1.41 17.64
CA PRO A 46 -38.52 0.45 18.33
C PRO A 46 -37.12 1.05 18.49
N TRP A 47 -36.99 2.04 19.36
CA TRP A 47 -35.77 2.83 19.59
C TRP A 47 -34.55 1.96 19.85
N LYS A 48 -34.72 0.84 20.58
CA LYS A 48 -33.65 -0.14 20.83
C LYS A 48 -33.14 -0.82 19.56
N LEU A 49 -34.01 -1.09 18.58
CA LEU A 49 -33.59 -1.65 17.29
C LEU A 49 -32.85 -0.60 16.45
N LEU A 50 -33.32 0.66 16.49
CA LEU A 50 -32.66 1.76 15.80
C LEU A 50 -31.27 2.02 16.39
N THR A 51 -31.13 2.12 17.71
CA THR A 51 -29.84 2.40 18.36
C THR A 51 -28.84 1.28 18.16
N ASN A 52 -29.29 0.01 18.22
CA ASN A 52 -28.40 -1.13 17.99
C ASN A 52 -27.95 -1.20 16.52
N ASN A 53 -28.85 -0.93 15.57
CA ASN A 53 -28.49 -0.90 14.15
C ASN A 53 -27.63 0.33 13.80
N ALA A 54 -27.88 1.49 14.39
CA ALA A 54 -27.05 2.68 14.22
C ALA A 54 -25.63 2.47 14.77
N ALA A 55 -25.51 1.82 15.94
CA ALA A 55 -24.22 1.45 16.51
C ALA A 55 -23.47 0.45 15.62
N PHE A 56 -24.17 -0.52 15.03
CA PHE A 56 -23.61 -1.46 14.05
C PHE A 56 -23.16 -0.74 12.77
N CYS A 57 -23.94 0.19 12.23
CA CYS A 57 -23.55 0.97 11.06
C CYS A 57 -22.32 1.85 11.35
N LEU A 58 -22.25 2.46 12.54
CA LEU A 58 -21.11 3.27 12.95
C LEU A 58 -19.84 2.43 13.13
N SER A 59 -19.94 1.25 13.73
CA SER A 59 -18.78 0.36 13.89
C SER A 59 -18.25 -0.14 12.54
N VAL A 60 -19.15 -0.50 11.60
CA VAL A 60 -18.76 -0.87 10.23
C VAL A 60 -18.12 0.32 9.49
N MET A 61 -18.65 1.54 9.66
CA MET A 61 -18.06 2.75 9.06
C MET A 61 -16.65 3.00 9.60
N ILE A 62 -16.45 2.91 10.91
CA ILE A 62 -15.13 3.06 11.54
C ILE A 62 -14.17 1.99 11.01
N TYR A 63 -14.60 0.74 10.93
CA TYR A 63 -13.78 -0.36 10.43
C TYR A 63 -13.41 -0.17 8.96
N THR A 64 -14.35 0.29 8.14
CA THR A 64 -14.11 0.58 6.72
C THR A 64 -13.15 1.75 6.54
N VAL A 65 -13.29 2.81 7.34
CA VAL A 65 -12.37 3.95 7.34
C VAL A 65 -10.98 3.52 7.80
N MET A 66 -10.87 2.68 8.84
CA MET A 66 -9.57 2.12 9.26
C MET A 66 -8.91 1.30 8.15
N LEU A 67 -9.66 0.45 7.44
CA LEU A 67 -9.15 -0.30 6.30
C LEU A 67 -8.74 0.60 5.12
N LEU A 68 -9.43 1.72 4.92
CA LEU A 68 -9.08 2.72 3.91
C LEU A 68 -7.81 3.49 4.30
N VAL A 69 -7.65 3.85 5.57
CA VAL A 69 -6.46 4.53 6.11
C VAL A 69 -5.23 3.63 6.03
N THR A 70 -5.36 2.33 6.32
CA THR A 70 -4.27 1.37 6.13
C THR A 70 -3.98 1.10 4.65
N ALA A 71 -4.97 1.21 3.76
CA ALA A 71 -4.76 1.11 2.31
C ALA A 71 -4.19 2.39 1.67
N CYS A 72 -4.35 3.56 2.29
CA CYS A 72 -3.81 4.83 1.80
C CYS A 72 -2.32 5.02 2.06
N HIS A 73 -1.73 4.29 3.01
CA HIS A 73 -0.28 4.16 3.09
C HIS A 73 0.13 2.97 2.22
N ALA A 74 0.23 3.20 0.91
CA ALA A 74 0.95 2.28 0.06
C ALA A 74 2.34 2.08 0.70
N PRO A 75 2.79 0.84 0.95
CA PRO A 75 4.13 0.62 1.48
C PRO A 75 5.12 1.35 0.56
N PRO A 76 6.16 1.98 1.12
CA PRO A 76 7.15 2.66 0.30
C PRO A 76 7.65 1.67 -0.76
N SER A 77 7.70 2.10 -2.01
CA SER A 77 8.17 1.25 -3.10
C SER A 77 9.68 1.34 -3.17
N ILE A 78 10.38 0.22 -3.30
CA ILE A 78 11.82 0.24 -3.59
C ILE A 78 12.09 0.83 -4.98
N ALA A 79 11.10 0.88 -5.87
CA ALA A 79 11.31 1.39 -7.22
C ALA A 79 11.67 2.88 -7.22
N GLY A 80 12.60 3.24 -8.10
CA GLY A 80 13.14 4.59 -8.25
C GLY A 80 14.67 4.62 -8.24
N GLN A 81 15.20 5.84 -8.21
CA GLN A 81 16.63 6.11 -8.22
C GLN A 81 17.18 6.29 -6.81
N TRP A 82 18.31 5.63 -6.56
CA TRP A 82 18.93 5.46 -5.26
C TRP A 82 20.42 5.70 -5.37
N ARG A 83 20.94 6.64 -4.58
CA ARG A 83 22.36 6.93 -4.50
C ARG A 83 22.96 6.16 -3.34
N ALA A 84 23.97 5.33 -3.60
CA ALA A 84 24.69 4.64 -2.54
C ALA A 84 25.38 5.65 -1.61
N GLU A 85 25.43 5.37 -0.30
CA GLU A 85 26.17 6.19 0.66
C GLU A 85 27.69 6.06 0.43
N ALA A 86 28.16 4.85 0.11
CA ALA A 86 29.55 4.58 -0.20
C ALA A 86 29.67 3.49 -1.30
N PRO A 87 30.39 3.76 -2.41
CA PRO A 87 30.92 5.06 -2.82
C PRO A 87 29.77 6.01 -3.23
N SER A 88 29.82 7.26 -2.74
CA SER A 88 28.74 8.26 -2.87
C SER A 88 28.43 8.76 -4.28
N SER A 89 29.14 8.23 -5.29
CA SER A 89 28.99 8.55 -6.70
C SER A 89 28.08 7.58 -7.46
N LEU A 90 27.81 6.39 -6.93
CA LEU A 90 27.04 5.38 -7.66
C LEU A 90 25.55 5.64 -7.53
N LEU A 91 24.90 5.74 -8.68
CA LEU A 91 23.46 5.91 -8.80
C LEU A 91 22.87 4.62 -9.35
N PHE A 92 21.91 4.06 -8.64
CA PHE A 92 21.20 2.85 -9.05
C PHE A 92 19.74 3.16 -9.31
N GLU A 93 19.15 2.54 -10.32
CA GLU A 93 17.72 2.59 -10.57
C GLU A 93 17.14 1.19 -10.35
N PHE A 94 16.25 1.08 -9.36
CA PHE A 94 15.46 -0.10 -9.11
C PHE A 94 14.16 0.04 -9.90
N SER A 95 14.01 -0.80 -10.92
CA SER A 95 12.84 -0.78 -11.81
C SER A 95 11.75 -1.73 -11.32
N ASP A 96 10.49 -1.37 -11.55
CA ASP A 96 9.31 -2.17 -11.15
C ASP A 96 9.28 -3.58 -11.78
N ASP A 97 10.07 -3.82 -12.84
CA ASP A 97 10.24 -5.12 -13.48
C ASP A 97 11.25 -6.05 -12.79
N GLY A 98 11.82 -5.63 -11.66
CA GLY A 98 12.78 -6.42 -10.88
C GLY A 98 14.21 -6.34 -11.39
N VAL A 99 14.55 -5.32 -12.20
CA VAL A 99 15.92 -5.10 -12.67
C VAL A 99 16.55 -3.91 -11.94
N VAL A 100 17.82 -4.04 -11.56
CA VAL A 100 18.64 -2.95 -11.03
C VAL A 100 19.61 -2.49 -12.09
N TYR A 101 19.56 -1.21 -12.41
CA TYR A 101 20.48 -0.56 -13.33
C TYR A 101 21.47 0.32 -12.56
N LEU A 102 22.73 0.31 -12.96
CA LEU A 102 23.72 1.31 -12.59
C LEU A 102 23.69 2.43 -13.63
N LEU A 103 23.49 3.66 -13.17
CA LEU A 103 23.49 4.87 -13.96
C LEU A 103 24.84 5.57 -13.82
N ASP A 104 25.58 5.69 -14.93
CA ASP A 104 26.86 6.40 -14.99
C ASP A 104 26.83 7.45 -16.10
N GLY A 105 26.49 8.68 -15.73
CA GLY A 105 26.32 9.78 -16.69
C GLY A 105 25.17 9.52 -17.68
N ALA A 106 25.53 9.26 -18.95
CA ALA A 106 24.56 8.94 -20.02
C ALA A 106 24.38 7.42 -20.23
N ASP A 107 25.22 6.61 -19.59
CA ASP A 107 25.20 5.17 -19.76
C ASP A 107 24.35 4.48 -18.69
N THR A 108 23.73 3.37 -19.06
CA THR A 108 22.87 2.56 -18.18
C THR A 108 23.28 1.10 -18.32
N TYR A 109 23.67 0.49 -17.20
CA TYR A 109 24.16 -0.89 -17.15
C TYR A 109 23.26 -1.73 -16.26
N GLN A 110 22.73 -2.84 -16.76
CA GLN A 110 22.06 -3.82 -15.91
C GLN A 110 23.10 -4.51 -15.02
N VAL A 111 22.95 -4.39 -13.70
CA VAL A 111 23.89 -4.98 -12.74
C VAL A 111 23.30 -6.16 -11.99
N PHE A 112 22.03 -6.07 -11.60
CA PHE A 112 21.35 -7.14 -10.87
C PHE A 112 19.91 -7.31 -11.33
N ARG A 113 19.34 -8.49 -11.05
CA ARG A 113 17.90 -8.67 -10.87
C ARG A 113 17.60 -8.79 -9.39
N TYR A 114 16.44 -8.30 -8.97
CA TYR A 114 15.99 -8.42 -7.60
C TYR A 114 14.60 -9.03 -7.52
N GLU A 115 14.36 -9.80 -6.46
CA GLU A 115 13.05 -10.37 -6.15
C GLU A 115 12.82 -10.31 -4.63
N PHE A 116 11.60 -9.96 -4.22
CA PHE A 116 11.19 -10.04 -2.82
C PHE A 116 10.65 -11.44 -2.51
N THR A 117 11.32 -12.15 -1.61
CA THR A 117 10.84 -13.46 -1.12
C THR A 117 9.94 -13.33 0.11
N SER A 118 10.03 -12.21 0.82
CA SER A 118 9.10 -11.77 1.88
C SER A 118 8.90 -10.26 1.81
N ALA A 119 8.11 -9.70 2.72
CA ALA A 119 7.87 -8.25 2.79
C ALA A 119 9.16 -7.43 3.05
N ASP A 120 10.18 -8.05 3.63
CA ASP A 120 11.40 -7.43 4.13
C ASP A 120 12.67 -8.15 3.67
N THR A 121 12.57 -9.19 2.84
CA THR A 121 13.73 -9.93 2.32
C THR A 121 13.80 -9.81 0.82
N ILE A 122 14.94 -9.33 0.34
CA ILE A 122 15.27 -9.19 -1.08
C ILE A 122 16.39 -10.15 -1.45
N GLU A 123 16.30 -10.74 -2.63
CA GLU A 123 17.36 -11.53 -3.24
C GLU A 123 17.89 -10.82 -4.47
N LEU A 124 19.21 -10.63 -4.54
CA LEU A 124 19.91 -10.03 -5.67
C LEU A 124 20.63 -11.10 -6.49
N TYR A 125 20.44 -11.06 -7.80
CA TYR A 125 20.95 -12.02 -8.78
C TYR A 125 21.84 -11.28 -9.79
N ASP A 126 23.08 -11.73 -9.97
CA ASP A 126 24.05 -11.09 -10.89
C ASP A 126 23.95 -11.59 -12.35
N GLY A 127 23.02 -12.52 -12.63
CA GLY A 127 22.89 -13.15 -13.95
C GLY A 127 24.01 -14.15 -14.30
N MET A 128 25.05 -14.25 -13.47
CA MET A 128 26.15 -15.22 -13.59
C MET A 128 25.95 -16.43 -12.66
N GLY A 129 24.82 -16.49 -11.97
CA GLY A 129 24.43 -17.57 -11.06
C GLY A 129 24.81 -17.34 -9.60
N ARG A 130 25.34 -16.16 -9.24
CA ARG A 130 25.50 -15.78 -7.83
C ARG A 130 24.24 -15.08 -7.35
N MET A 131 23.86 -15.43 -6.12
CA MET A 131 22.68 -14.92 -5.45
C MET A 131 23.05 -14.54 -4.03
N GLN A 132 22.54 -13.39 -3.57
CA GLN A 132 22.70 -12.94 -2.19
C GLN A 132 21.36 -12.46 -1.65
N SER A 133 21.07 -12.79 -0.40
CA SER A 133 19.81 -12.46 0.27
C SER A 133 20.06 -11.46 1.39
N PHE A 134 19.27 -10.39 1.41
CA PHE A 134 19.38 -9.30 2.36
C PHE A 134 18.03 -9.02 3.02
N THR A 135 18.06 -8.62 4.29
CA THR A 135 16.91 -7.98 4.92
C THR A 135 16.96 -6.49 4.60
N VAL A 136 15.82 -5.91 4.24
CA VAL A 136 15.73 -4.53 3.77
C VAL A 136 14.81 -3.73 4.67
N THR A 137 15.28 -2.55 5.05
CA THR A 137 14.44 -1.53 5.67
C THR A 137 14.30 -0.37 4.70
N LEU A 138 13.05 0.00 4.40
CA LEU A 138 12.71 1.05 3.46
C LEU A 138 11.92 2.14 4.18
N SER A 139 12.50 3.33 4.25
CA SER A 139 11.81 4.58 4.61
C SER A 139 11.56 5.40 3.33
N GLU A 140 10.90 6.56 3.47
CA GLU A 140 10.60 7.44 2.33
C GLU A 140 11.86 7.77 1.50
N ASP A 141 12.96 8.12 2.20
CA ASP A 141 14.19 8.61 1.57
C ASP A 141 15.40 7.70 1.77
N THR A 142 15.30 6.62 2.55
CA THR A 142 16.43 5.76 2.86
C THR A 142 16.09 4.30 2.63
N LEU A 143 17.00 3.59 1.97
CA LEU A 143 16.94 2.16 1.74
C LEU A 143 18.21 1.53 2.34
N THR A 144 18.03 0.63 3.29
CA THR A 144 19.15 0.01 4.02
C THR A 144 19.11 -1.50 3.88
N PHE A 145 20.24 -2.09 3.50
CA PHE A 145 20.44 -3.52 3.36
C PHE A 145 21.17 -4.07 4.59
N PHE A 146 20.67 -5.16 5.13
CA PHE A 146 21.25 -5.90 6.24
C PHE A 146 21.55 -7.33 5.82
N ASP A 147 22.68 -7.85 6.28
CA ASP A 147 23.00 -9.27 6.11
C ASP A 147 21.99 -10.13 6.88
N THR A 148 21.41 -11.12 6.21
CA THR A 148 20.37 -11.98 6.77
C THR A 148 20.85 -12.85 7.94
N LYS A 149 22.15 -13.13 8.05
CA LYS A 149 22.74 -14.00 9.09
C LYS A 149 23.23 -13.20 10.29
N SER A 150 23.90 -12.08 10.06
CA SER A 150 24.49 -11.27 11.13
C SER A 150 23.65 -10.06 11.54
N ALA A 151 22.59 -9.73 10.80
CA ALA A 151 21.79 -8.51 10.99
C ALA A 151 22.62 -7.22 10.99
N THR A 152 23.80 -7.26 10.37
CA THR A 152 24.69 -6.10 10.24
C THR A 152 24.31 -5.32 9.01
N GLN A 153 24.28 -3.99 9.14
CA GLN A 153 24.12 -3.08 8.01
C GLN A 153 25.27 -3.28 7.01
N VAL A 154 24.92 -3.53 5.75
CA VAL A 154 25.88 -3.78 4.65
C VAL A 154 25.95 -2.57 3.73
N GLU A 155 24.78 -2.06 3.32
CA GLU A 155 24.69 -0.95 2.38
C GLU A 155 23.54 0.00 2.75
N VAL A 156 23.73 1.27 2.39
CA VAL A 156 22.75 2.33 2.59
C VAL A 156 22.63 3.10 1.29
N TYR A 157 21.40 3.43 0.94
CA TYR A 157 21.04 4.17 -0.23
C TYR A 157 20.10 5.32 0.15
N HIS A 158 20.27 6.45 -0.51
CA HIS A 158 19.41 7.62 -0.37
C HIS A 158 18.63 7.84 -1.64
N ARG A 159 17.31 8.03 -1.50
CA ARG A 159 16.43 8.29 -2.64
C ARG A 159 16.89 9.58 -3.32
N VAL A 160 17.12 9.51 -4.62
CA VAL A 160 17.26 10.72 -5.42
C VAL A 160 15.85 11.22 -5.64
N SER A 161 15.49 12.30 -4.93
CA SER A 161 14.20 12.95 -5.14
C SER A 161 14.12 13.36 -6.61
N ASN A 162 13.23 12.69 -7.36
CA ASN A 162 12.70 13.28 -8.59
C ASN A 162 11.84 14.45 -8.13
N ALA A 163 12.48 15.60 -7.88
CA ALA A 163 11.77 16.85 -7.75
C ALA A 163 11.14 17.14 -9.12
N PRO A 164 9.80 17.22 -9.24
CA PRO A 164 9.19 17.95 -10.35
C PRO A 164 9.53 19.45 -10.27
#